data_AF-A0AAD5K3Q3-F1
#
_entry.id   AF-A0AAD5K3Q3-F1
#
_cell.length_a   1.000
_cell.length_b   1.000
_cell.length_c   1.000
_cell.angle_alpha   90.00
_cell.angle_beta   90.00
_cell.angle_gamma   90.00
#
_symmetry.space_group_name_H-M   'P 1'
#
loop_
_entity.id
_entity.type
_entity.pdbx_description
1 polymer ?
#
loop_
_entity_poly.entity_id
_entity_poly.type
_entity_poly.pdbx_seq_one_letter_code
_entity_poly.pdbx_strand_id
1 'polypeptide(L)'
;MAKSSTTLLGPTYISLITKRHVRPFSGLPIPPPGSSSGPPDSGSLGGFISTMAEKLGMGELATGGLQLAVIGGAVASFRYFGGFLMEYLKKQTIAAVDFDSRDESYSWILNWLNDQPYSRNASRFSVSTTITRAGQRLIGEGLDANKLPPVYFLPAPGIHVFMYKKRLLWLTRERPQPSSAIAAAASSSPALERIQISTFGRSRKLLEELVIDAQKQYIDRDLSRTVVYAADQYGAWRRTRSRPKRPLSTIVIPTNVKTDLVEDAQEFLVSEQWYSDRGIPYRRGFLLYGTPGSGKTSFVYSLAGELGLNIYVVNLSNKSLTDDTLGELVTETPSRCILLIEDVDAAFVQRTKGESTVTNNITFSGLLNAIDGVAAQEGRILCMTTNHIEKLDPALIRPGRIDVRVHFGNATQNQAYELFQKFYPSLTPDRSHALASSFAAQVPDMRFSMAHLQGFLMGHKRNPSEAVHLVSKWVRSHDNDSKSSDSSTTTMKEE
;
A
#
# COMPACT_ATOMS: atom_id res chain seq x y z
N MET A 1 -20.97 36.62 -7.02
CA MET A 1 -21.63 36.80 -5.71
C MET A 1 -21.95 35.44 -5.14
N ALA A 2 -21.25 35.06 -4.07
CA ALA A 2 -21.38 33.77 -3.40
C ALA A 2 -22.62 33.72 -2.51
N LYS A 3 -23.39 32.64 -2.58
CA LYS A 3 -24.31 32.23 -1.50
C LYS A 3 -24.07 30.76 -1.19
N SER A 4 -23.39 30.57 -0.06
CA SER A 4 -23.14 29.31 0.62
C SER A 4 -24.44 28.84 1.28
N SER A 5 -24.94 27.67 0.89
CA SER A 5 -26.01 26.97 1.60
C SER A 5 -25.39 25.84 2.41
N THR A 6 -25.25 26.08 3.70
CA THR A 6 -24.72 25.15 4.70
C THR A 6 -25.91 24.43 5.34
N THR A 7 -26.14 23.18 4.95
CA THR A 7 -27.17 22.33 5.56
C THR A 7 -26.60 21.66 6.80
N LEU A 8 -27.21 21.96 7.96
CA LEU A 8 -26.90 21.43 9.28
C LEU A 8 -27.28 19.95 9.39
N LEU A 9 -26.29 19.08 9.59
CA LEU A 9 -26.49 17.73 10.12
C LEU A 9 -26.16 17.75 11.62
N GLY A 10 -27.16 17.45 12.44
CA GLY A 10 -27.08 17.44 13.90
C GLY A 10 -26.27 16.28 14.46
N PRO A 11 -25.78 16.39 15.72
CA PRO A 11 -24.97 15.35 16.34
C PRO A 11 -25.87 14.28 16.96
N THR A 12 -26.01 13.15 16.30
CA THR A 12 -26.49 11.91 16.94
C THR A 12 -25.43 10.84 16.69
N TYR A 13 -24.86 10.31 17.77
CA TYR A 13 -23.83 9.24 17.89
C TYR A 13 -22.48 9.62 18.53
N ILE A 14 -22.51 10.25 19.71
CA ILE A 14 -21.52 9.96 20.77
C ILE A 14 -22.25 10.03 22.12
N SER A 15 -22.85 8.91 22.53
CA SER A 15 -23.36 8.71 23.89
C SER A 15 -23.13 7.25 24.24
N LEU A 16 -21.92 6.93 24.68
CA LEU A 16 -21.64 5.79 25.56
C LEU A 16 -20.24 6.03 26.17
N ILE A 17 -20.17 5.89 27.50
CA ILE A 17 -19.01 6.08 28.38
C ILE A 17 -18.83 7.52 28.91
N THR A 18 -19.74 7.94 29.78
CA THR A 18 -19.44 8.81 30.94
C THR A 18 -20.56 8.68 31.99
N LYS A 19 -20.58 7.54 32.69
CA LYS A 19 -21.20 7.43 34.01
C LYS A 19 -20.28 6.61 34.90
N ARG A 20 -19.27 7.25 35.49
CA ARG A 20 -18.74 6.82 36.79
C ARG A 20 -19.22 7.83 37.82
N HIS A 21 -20.05 7.32 38.73
CA HIS A 21 -20.52 8.03 39.92
C HIS A 21 -19.36 8.69 40.65
N VAL A 22 -19.40 10.02 40.73
CA VAL A 22 -18.73 10.76 41.80
C VAL A 22 -19.53 10.48 43.07
N ARG A 23 -19.00 9.64 43.96
CA ARG A 23 -19.53 9.55 45.32
C ARG A 23 -19.18 10.86 46.04
N PRO A 24 -20.13 11.54 46.69
CA PRO A 24 -19.78 12.61 47.62
C PRO A 24 -19.03 11.99 48.80
N PHE A 25 -17.87 12.54 49.13
CA PHE A 25 -17.15 12.21 50.36
C PHE A 25 -18.06 12.58 51.55
N SER A 26 -18.57 11.57 52.23
CA SER A 26 -19.24 11.69 53.52
C SER A 26 -18.25 12.23 54.54
N GLY A 27 -18.57 13.35 55.18
CA GLY A 27 -17.79 13.93 56.26
C GLY A 27 -17.62 12.93 57.41
N LEU A 28 -16.38 12.75 57.84
CA LEU A 28 -16.07 12.13 59.12
C LEU A 28 -16.45 13.12 60.24
N PRO A 29 -16.96 12.65 61.40
CA PRO A 29 -17.38 13.52 62.48
C PRO A 29 -16.18 14.25 63.11
N ILE A 30 -16.38 15.54 63.39
CA ILE A 30 -15.46 16.41 64.12
C ILE A 30 -15.41 15.93 65.59
N PRO A 31 -14.24 15.64 66.17
CA PRO A 31 -14.14 15.36 67.61
C PRO A 31 -14.30 16.67 68.42
N PRO A 32 -14.83 16.62 69.65
CA PRO A 32 -15.03 17.82 70.46
C PRO A 32 -13.69 18.47 70.84
N PRO A 33 -13.66 19.78 71.15
CA PRO A 33 -12.42 20.47 71.50
C PRO A 33 -11.94 19.98 72.87
N GLY A 34 -10.94 19.11 72.85
CA GLY A 34 -10.14 18.75 74.03
C GLY A 34 -9.24 19.91 74.43
N SER A 35 -9.21 20.18 75.72
CA SER A 35 -8.47 21.23 76.42
C SER A 35 -7.03 21.45 75.95
N SER A 36 -6.67 22.72 75.85
CA SER A 36 -5.32 23.25 75.69
C SER A 36 -4.31 22.68 76.69
N SER A 37 -3.28 22.02 76.18
CA SER A 37 -1.94 22.02 76.78
C SER A 37 -0.98 22.52 75.69
N GLY A 38 -0.20 23.55 76.00
CA GLY A 38 0.64 24.29 75.07
C GLY A 38 1.69 23.45 74.32
N PRO A 39 2.38 24.04 73.33
CA PRO A 39 3.33 23.32 72.51
C PRO A 39 4.57 22.98 73.32
N PRO A 40 5.12 21.75 73.26
CA PRO A 40 6.52 21.57 73.60
C PRO A 40 7.35 22.03 72.40
N ASP A 41 8.22 23.01 72.64
CA ASP A 41 9.20 23.51 71.70
C ASP A 41 10.08 22.37 71.15
N SER A 42 9.83 21.94 69.92
CA SER A 42 10.81 21.23 69.09
C SER A 42 10.40 21.21 67.62
N GLY A 43 10.44 22.38 66.99
CA GLY A 43 10.22 22.53 65.53
C GLY A 43 11.31 21.90 64.64
N SER A 44 12.14 21.00 65.18
CA SER A 44 13.19 20.31 64.44
C SER A 44 12.82 18.85 64.22
N LEU A 45 13.16 18.32 63.05
CA LEU A 45 12.97 16.91 62.69
C LEU A 45 13.53 15.96 63.76
N GLY A 46 14.59 16.37 64.47
CA GLY A 46 15.20 15.61 65.56
C GLY A 46 14.27 15.44 66.77
N GLY A 47 13.44 16.44 67.10
CA GLY A 47 12.50 16.39 68.22
C GLY A 47 11.30 15.49 67.98
N PHE A 48 10.76 15.48 66.76
CA PHE A 48 9.68 14.56 66.40
C PHE A 48 10.14 13.10 66.45
N ILE A 49 11.39 12.83 66.02
CA ILE A 49 11.94 11.48 65.92
C ILE A 49 12.38 10.97 67.29
N SER A 50 12.87 11.83 68.19
CA SER A 50 13.17 11.45 69.58
C SER A 50 11.89 11.05 70.32
N THR A 51 10.79 11.81 70.18
CA THR A 51 9.50 11.45 70.80
C THR A 51 8.92 10.15 70.23
N MET A 52 9.11 9.88 68.94
CA MET A 52 8.66 8.63 68.32
C MET A 52 9.48 7.42 68.80
N ALA A 53 10.81 7.58 68.90
CA ALA A 53 11.71 6.53 69.36
C ALA A 53 11.51 6.21 70.85
N GLU A 54 11.23 7.21 71.68
CA GLU A 54 10.90 7.06 73.10
C GLU A 54 9.58 6.27 73.30
N LYS A 55 8.55 6.57 72.50
CA LYS A 55 7.28 5.80 72.51
C LYS A 55 7.41 4.36 72.01
N LEU A 56 8.45 4.05 71.22
CA LEU A 56 8.74 2.71 70.70
C LEU A 56 9.75 1.94 71.57
N GLY A 57 10.21 2.52 72.70
CA GLY A 57 11.17 1.89 73.60
C GLY A 57 12.56 1.68 72.99
N MET A 58 12.95 2.51 72.02
CA MET A 58 14.19 2.34 71.25
C MET A 58 15.38 3.07 71.89
N GLY A 59 16.51 2.38 72.07
CA GLY A 59 17.76 2.98 72.58
C GLY A 59 18.39 3.98 71.60
N GLU A 60 19.38 4.78 72.06
CA GLU A 60 19.99 5.88 71.28
C GLU A 60 20.56 5.47 69.90
N LEU A 61 21.06 4.24 69.76
CA LEU A 61 21.52 3.73 68.45
C LEU A 61 20.35 3.45 67.48
N ALA A 62 19.19 3.06 68.00
CA ALA A 62 17.99 2.80 67.22
C ALA A 62 17.26 4.10 66.84
N THR A 63 17.40 5.18 67.62
CA THR A 63 16.86 6.50 67.28
C THR A 63 17.57 7.09 66.06
N GLY A 64 18.90 6.92 65.94
CA GLY A 64 19.67 7.29 64.74
C GLY A 64 19.25 6.50 63.50
N GLY A 65 18.93 5.21 63.65
CA GLY A 65 18.38 4.38 62.57
C GLY A 65 16.99 4.84 62.10
N LEU A 66 16.12 5.21 63.04
CA LEU A 66 14.80 5.77 62.75
C LEU A 66 14.89 7.13 62.04
N GLN A 67 15.86 7.97 62.43
CA GLN A 67 16.12 9.25 61.75
C GLN A 67 16.50 9.05 60.29
N LEU A 68 17.43 8.13 60.02
CA LEU A 68 17.82 7.77 58.66
C LEU A 68 16.65 7.17 57.86
N ALA A 69 15.79 6.37 58.49
CA ALA A 69 14.61 5.79 57.83
C ALA A 69 13.58 6.86 57.44
N VAL A 70 13.32 7.84 58.31
CA VAL A 70 12.41 8.97 58.03
C VAL A 70 12.95 9.85 56.92
N ILE A 71 14.24 10.21 56.99
CA ILE A 71 14.90 11.00 55.94
C ILE A 71 14.90 10.22 54.61
N GLY A 72 15.22 8.93 54.64
CA GLY A 72 15.18 8.05 53.47
C GLY A 72 13.77 7.96 52.86
N GLY A 73 12.74 7.82 53.69
CA GLY A 73 11.34 7.83 53.27
C GLY A 73 10.91 9.15 52.66
N ALA A 74 11.34 10.28 53.22
CA ALA A 74 11.07 11.61 52.68
C ALA A 74 11.75 11.82 51.31
N VAL A 75 13.02 11.44 51.16
CA VAL A 75 13.76 11.51 49.89
C VAL A 75 13.12 10.61 48.83
N ALA A 76 12.74 9.38 49.19
CA ALA A 76 12.04 8.47 48.27
C ALA A 76 10.69 9.03 47.82
N SER A 77 9.91 9.59 48.76
CA SER A 77 8.62 10.22 48.48
C SER A 77 8.77 11.44 47.58
N PHE A 78 9.79 12.28 47.82
CA PHE A 78 10.07 13.43 46.98
C PHE A 78 10.49 13.04 45.56
N ARG A 79 11.31 11.99 45.41
CA ARG A 79 11.67 11.46 44.08
C ARG A 79 10.46 10.90 43.34
N TYR A 80 9.59 10.17 44.04
CA TYR A 80 8.37 9.62 43.45
C TYR A 80 7.40 10.74 43.02
N PHE A 81 7.13 11.68 43.93
CA PHE A 81 6.25 12.82 43.67
C PHE A 81 6.81 13.73 42.57
N GLY A 82 8.13 13.98 42.55
CA GLY A 82 8.79 14.74 41.51
C GLY A 82 8.66 14.07 40.14
N GLY A 83 8.83 12.74 40.08
CA GLY A 83 8.58 11.96 38.86
C GLY A 83 7.14 12.07 38.39
N PHE A 84 6.18 11.87 39.30
CA PHE A 84 4.75 12.00 39.02
C PHE A 84 4.38 13.41 38.52
N LEU A 85 4.86 14.45 39.18
CA LEU A 85 4.59 15.84 38.81
C LEU A 85 5.18 16.18 37.45
N MET A 86 6.40 15.72 37.15
CA MET A 86 7.02 15.89 35.84
C MET A 86 6.25 15.16 34.74
N GLU A 87 5.78 13.93 34.97
CA GLU A 87 4.93 13.22 34.01
C GLU A 87 3.58 13.92 33.81
N TYR A 88 2.97 14.41 34.89
CA TYR A 88 1.73 15.17 34.82
C TYR A 88 1.89 16.44 33.99
N LEU A 89 2.96 17.22 34.25
CA LEU A 89 3.26 18.43 33.50
C LEU A 89 3.57 18.14 32.03
N LYS A 90 4.32 17.08 31.73
CA LYS A 90 4.57 16.63 30.34
C LYS A 90 3.25 16.36 29.62
N LYS A 91 2.35 15.57 30.20
CA LYS A 91 1.04 15.25 29.60
C LYS A 91 0.16 16.48 29.39
N GLN A 92 0.32 17.52 30.20
CA GLN A 92 -0.49 18.75 30.13
C GLN A 92 0.09 19.84 29.22
N THR A 93 1.37 19.73 28.83
CA THR A 93 2.10 20.80 28.10
C THR A 93 2.67 20.35 26.77
N ILE A 94 2.69 19.04 26.48
CA ILE A 94 3.26 18.46 25.27
C ILE A 94 2.14 17.82 24.47
N ALA A 95 2.01 18.22 23.20
CA ALA A 95 1.24 17.49 22.21
C ALA A 95 2.17 16.50 21.52
N ALA A 96 1.71 15.26 21.35
CA ALA A 96 2.45 14.20 20.68
C ALA A 96 1.55 13.39 19.75
N VAL A 97 2.15 12.85 18.69
CA VAL A 97 1.53 11.92 17.74
C VAL A 97 2.41 10.68 17.61
N ASP A 98 1.79 9.51 17.62
CA ASP A 98 2.46 8.21 17.54
C ASP A 98 2.17 7.52 16.21
N PHE A 99 3.19 6.95 15.59
CA PHE A 99 3.13 6.18 14.35
C PHE A 99 3.71 4.79 14.58
N ASP A 100 2.92 3.76 14.27
CA ASP A 100 3.27 2.35 14.41
C ASP A 100 3.73 1.79 13.05
N SER A 101 4.82 1.02 13.04
CA SER A 101 5.37 0.40 11.82
C SER A 101 4.40 -0.48 11.03
N ARG A 102 3.29 -0.92 11.63
CA ARG A 102 2.23 -1.69 10.94
C ARG A 102 1.34 -0.83 10.07
N ASP A 103 1.31 0.47 10.31
CA ASP A 103 0.45 1.43 9.62
C ASP A 103 1.19 2.15 8.48
N GLU A 104 0.45 2.53 7.43
CA GLU A 104 1.05 3.22 6.28
C GLU A 104 1.58 4.62 6.65
N SER A 105 0.97 5.28 7.64
CA SER A 105 1.40 6.58 8.15
C SER A 105 2.85 6.59 8.63
N TYR A 106 3.36 5.45 9.13
CA TYR A 106 4.78 5.29 9.46
C TYR A 106 5.67 5.51 8.23
N SER A 107 5.27 4.94 7.09
CA SER A 107 6.01 5.11 5.83
C SER A 107 5.91 6.54 5.30
N TRP A 108 4.77 7.21 5.47
CA TRP A 108 4.62 8.62 5.05
C TRP A 108 5.59 9.51 5.82
N ILE A 109 5.57 9.39 7.15
CA ILE A 109 6.42 10.18 8.03
C ILE A 109 7.89 9.85 7.83
N LEU A 110 8.26 8.57 7.76
CA LEU A 110 9.66 8.18 7.57
C LEU A 110 10.25 8.74 6.25
N ASN A 111 9.47 8.73 5.17
CA ASN A 111 9.89 9.33 3.89
C ASN A 111 9.98 10.86 3.99
N TRP A 112 8.99 11.51 4.61
CA TRP A 112 9.00 12.96 4.80
C TRP A 112 10.22 13.40 5.63
N LEU A 113 10.54 12.66 6.71
CA LEU A 113 11.70 12.90 7.58
C LEU A 113 13.03 12.75 6.83
N ASN A 114 13.15 11.77 5.92
CA ASN A 114 14.35 11.56 5.10
C ASN A 114 14.68 12.79 4.22
N ASP A 115 13.65 13.49 3.74
CA ASP A 115 13.81 14.64 2.86
C ASP A 115 14.08 15.95 3.62
N GLN A 116 13.95 15.94 4.96
CA GLN A 116 14.17 17.14 5.76
C GLN A 116 15.67 17.52 5.85
N PRO A 117 15.99 18.83 5.89
CA PRO A 117 17.37 19.30 6.03
C PRO A 117 18.10 18.73 7.26
N TYR A 118 17.38 18.46 8.35
CA TYR A 118 17.99 17.93 9.57
C TYR A 118 18.48 16.48 9.39
N SER A 119 17.86 15.67 8.52
CA SER A 119 18.29 14.28 8.29
C SER A 119 19.70 14.22 7.70
N ARG A 120 20.08 15.25 6.94
CA ARG A 120 21.43 15.41 6.37
C ARG A 120 22.48 15.79 7.42
N ASN A 121 22.07 16.44 8.50
CA ASN A 121 22.95 16.97 9.55
C ASN A 121 22.82 16.20 10.88
N ALA A 122 22.08 15.09 10.91
CA ALA A 122 21.85 14.31 12.12
C ALA A 122 23.14 13.62 12.56
N SER A 123 23.52 13.79 13.82
CA SER A 123 24.71 13.15 14.41
C SER A 123 24.57 11.63 14.54
N ARG A 124 23.34 11.12 14.55
CA ARG A 124 23.02 9.69 14.59
C ARG A 124 22.03 9.34 13.48
N PHE A 125 22.47 8.55 12.51
CA PHE A 125 21.62 8.07 11.42
C PHE A 125 21.71 6.55 11.30
N SER A 126 20.60 5.95 10.88
CA SER A 126 20.51 4.57 10.45
C SER A 126 20.66 4.55 8.94
N VAL A 127 21.55 3.71 8.45
CA VAL A 127 21.69 3.45 7.02
C VAL A 127 20.68 2.40 6.63
N SER A 128 19.90 2.67 5.57
CA SER A 128 19.09 1.65 4.94
C SER A 128 19.38 1.61 3.44
N THR A 129 19.73 0.42 2.95
CA THR A 129 19.84 0.13 1.51
C THR A 129 18.47 -0.20 0.90
N THR A 130 17.41 -0.18 1.72
CA THR A 130 16.05 -0.45 1.31
C THR A 130 15.13 0.41 2.18
N ILE A 131 14.57 1.50 1.64
CA ILE A 131 13.33 1.99 2.24
C ILE A 131 12.28 0.93 1.89
N THR A 132 11.97 0.09 2.87
CA THR A 132 10.83 -0.80 2.84
C THR A 132 9.57 0.05 2.73
N ARG A 133 9.18 0.40 1.51
CA ARG A 133 7.78 0.73 1.22
C ARG A 133 7.02 -0.58 1.32
N ALA A 134 6.48 -0.89 2.50
CA ALA A 134 5.65 -2.07 2.76
C ALA A 134 6.31 -3.43 2.42
N GLY A 135 7.55 -3.66 2.87
CA GLY A 135 8.17 -5.00 2.82
C GLY A 135 8.89 -5.38 1.52
N GLN A 136 9.14 -4.44 0.61
CA GLN A 136 9.88 -4.74 -0.62
C GLN A 136 11.37 -4.46 -0.55
N ARG A 137 12.13 -5.49 -0.89
CA ARG A 137 13.48 -5.38 -1.44
C ARG A 137 13.31 -4.97 -2.91
N LEU A 138 13.68 -3.74 -3.28
CA LEU A 138 13.83 -3.35 -4.69
C LEU A 138 15.04 -4.09 -5.26
N ILE A 139 14.92 -5.42 -5.46
CA ILE A 139 15.91 -6.20 -6.18
C ILE A 139 15.68 -5.90 -7.65
N GLY A 140 16.50 -5.02 -8.21
CA GLY A 140 16.39 -4.63 -9.60
C GLY A 140 17.09 -3.33 -9.96
N GLU A 141 18.25 -3.06 -9.39
CA GLU A 141 19.24 -2.21 -10.04
C GLU A 141 20.46 -3.11 -10.23
N GLY A 142 20.79 -3.45 -11.48
CA GLY A 142 22.11 -3.99 -11.75
C GLY A 142 23.15 -3.05 -11.14
N LEU A 143 24.25 -3.59 -10.63
CA LEU A 143 25.38 -2.79 -10.18
C LEU A 143 25.98 -2.10 -11.41
N ASP A 144 25.42 -0.94 -11.76
CA ASP A 144 25.97 -0.08 -12.79
C ASP A 144 27.28 0.48 -12.21
N ALA A 145 28.43 0.26 -12.87
CA ALA A 145 29.74 0.64 -12.33
C ALA A 145 29.83 2.16 -12.01
N ASN A 146 28.91 2.95 -12.58
CA ASN A 146 28.81 4.40 -12.41
C ASN A 146 27.62 4.86 -11.55
N LYS A 147 26.79 3.97 -11.01
CA LYS A 147 25.69 4.35 -10.09
C LYS A 147 25.70 3.47 -8.85
N LEU A 148 26.07 4.08 -7.74
CA LEU A 148 25.91 3.47 -6.43
C LEU A 148 24.41 3.26 -6.16
N PRO A 149 24.02 2.09 -5.62
CA PRO A 149 22.63 1.85 -5.22
C PRO A 149 22.18 2.94 -4.24
N PRO A 150 20.91 3.38 -4.29
CA PRO A 150 20.42 4.44 -3.43
C PRO A 150 20.52 4.01 -1.96
N VAL A 151 21.29 4.78 -1.19
CA VAL A 151 21.41 4.64 0.26
C VAL A 151 20.55 5.71 0.91
N TYR A 152 19.69 5.30 1.81
CA TYR A 152 18.82 6.20 2.57
C TYR A 152 19.38 6.38 3.98
N PHE A 153 19.48 7.63 4.39
CA PHE A 153 19.97 8.03 5.70
C PHE A 153 18.78 8.42 6.56
N LEU A 154 18.35 7.50 7.40
CA LEU A 154 17.18 7.64 8.26
C LEU A 154 17.61 8.07 9.68
N PRO A 155 16.75 8.73 10.46
CA PRO A 155 17.05 8.99 11.88
C PRO A 155 17.27 7.66 12.63
N ALA A 156 18.39 7.51 13.33
CA ALA A 156 18.63 6.32 14.15
C ALA A 156 17.62 6.20 15.31
N PRO A 157 17.42 5.03 15.93
CA PRO A 157 16.67 4.96 17.19
C PRO A 157 17.22 5.93 18.23
N GLY A 158 16.33 6.66 18.92
CA GLY A 158 16.66 7.74 19.84
C GLY A 158 15.87 9.02 19.60
N ILE A 159 16.34 10.11 20.20
CA ILE A 159 15.69 11.43 20.16
C ILE A 159 16.40 12.33 19.16
N HIS A 160 15.63 12.94 18.27
CA HIS A 160 16.08 13.90 17.26
C HIS A 160 15.26 15.17 17.38
N VAL A 161 15.86 16.33 17.14
CA VAL A 161 15.17 17.62 17.22
C VAL A 161 15.22 18.30 15.87
N PHE A 162 14.10 18.86 15.43
CA PHE A 162 13.99 19.55 14.15
C PHE A 162 13.00 20.72 14.21
N MET A 163 13.10 21.60 13.22
CA MET A 163 12.23 22.77 13.08
C MET A 163 11.20 22.52 11.98
N TYR A 164 9.91 22.73 12.27
CA TYR A 164 8.83 22.68 11.28
C TYR A 164 7.94 23.91 11.42
N LYS A 165 7.74 24.66 10.33
CA LYS A 165 7.01 25.94 10.31
C LYS A 165 7.41 26.90 11.45
N LYS A 166 8.73 27.04 11.69
CA LYS A 166 9.34 27.86 12.75
C LYS A 166 9.02 27.43 14.19
N ARG A 167 8.60 26.18 14.40
CA ARG A 167 8.40 25.58 15.72
C ARG A 167 9.30 24.37 15.93
N LEU A 168 9.80 24.23 17.15
CA LEU A 168 10.65 23.13 17.54
C LEU A 168 9.81 21.87 17.78
N LEU A 169 10.15 20.80 17.09
CA LEU A 169 9.61 19.47 17.28
C LEU A 169 10.75 18.52 17.65
N TRP A 170 10.41 17.47 18.37
CA TRP A 170 11.33 16.36 18.58
C TRP A 170 10.67 15.03 18.20
N LEU A 171 11.48 14.20 17.57
CA LEU A 171 11.16 12.86 17.12
C LEU A 171 11.83 11.87 18.08
N THR A 172 11.07 10.96 18.64
CA THR A 172 11.57 9.80 19.37
C THR A 172 11.30 8.56 18.53
N ARG A 173 12.35 7.85 18.12
CA ARG A 173 12.24 6.56 17.44
C ARG A 173 12.65 5.44 18.37
N GLU A 174 11.74 4.51 18.62
CA GLU A 174 11.96 3.37 19.50
C GLU A 174 11.81 2.06 18.74
N ARG A 175 12.69 1.10 19.08
CA ARG A 175 12.49 -0.32 18.78
C ARG A 175 12.29 -1.02 20.12
N PRO A 176 11.06 -1.40 20.50
CA PRO A 176 10.80 -2.22 21.66
C PRO A 176 11.62 -3.49 21.52
N GLN A 177 12.55 -3.70 22.44
CA GLN A 177 13.24 -4.98 22.53
C GLN A 177 12.27 -5.99 23.16
N PRO A 178 12.22 -7.24 22.66
CA PRO A 178 11.46 -8.28 23.33
C PRO A 178 11.94 -8.42 24.78
N SER A 179 10.99 -8.50 25.71
CA SER A 179 11.25 -8.52 27.15
C SER A 179 12.06 -9.74 27.62
N SER A 180 12.22 -10.75 26.77
CA SER A 180 13.07 -11.91 27.03
C SER A 180 13.60 -12.53 25.74
N ALA A 181 14.70 -13.29 25.84
CA ALA A 181 15.27 -14.06 24.73
C ALA A 181 14.29 -15.13 24.19
N ILE A 182 13.41 -15.65 25.06
CA ILE A 182 12.36 -16.61 24.69
C ILE A 182 11.25 -15.93 23.87
N ALA A 183 10.85 -14.72 24.28
CA ALA A 183 9.90 -13.91 23.52
C ALA A 183 10.49 -13.48 22.15
N ALA A 184 11.80 -13.21 22.09
CA ALA A 184 12.51 -12.92 20.85
C ALA A 184 12.53 -14.09 19.87
N ALA A 185 12.69 -15.32 20.39
CA ALA A 185 12.69 -16.55 19.58
C ALA A 185 11.29 -16.95 19.11
N ALA A 186 10.25 -16.63 19.89
CA ALA A 186 8.86 -16.90 19.55
C ALA A 186 8.25 -15.88 18.57
N SER A 187 8.78 -14.65 18.53
CA SER A 187 8.34 -13.63 17.58
C SER A 187 9.03 -13.82 16.23
N SER A 188 8.38 -14.53 15.31
CA SER A 188 8.73 -14.51 13.87
C SER A 188 8.42 -13.18 13.19
N SER A 189 7.74 -12.26 13.89
CA SER A 189 7.35 -10.94 13.40
C SER A 189 8.50 -9.93 13.57
N PRO A 190 8.73 -9.06 12.58
CA PRO A 190 9.75 -8.00 12.68
C PRO A 190 9.47 -7.13 13.91
N ALA A 191 10.54 -6.74 14.62
CA ALA A 191 10.43 -5.86 15.79
C ALA A 191 9.63 -4.60 15.42
N LEU A 192 8.53 -4.37 16.13
CA LEU A 192 7.65 -3.22 15.90
C LEU A 192 8.48 -1.94 16.05
N GLU A 193 8.49 -1.06 15.07
CA GLU A 193 9.13 0.25 15.23
C GLU A 193 8.05 1.28 15.56
N ARG A 194 8.37 2.21 16.46
CA ARG A 194 7.50 3.34 16.78
C ARG A 194 8.24 4.64 16.52
N ILE A 195 7.56 5.57 15.85
CA ILE A 195 7.99 6.96 15.71
C ILE A 195 6.98 7.81 16.48
N GLN A 196 7.46 8.61 17.42
CA GLN A 196 6.68 9.60 18.15
C GLN A 196 7.20 10.99 17.81
N ILE A 197 6.33 11.90 17.37
CA ILE A 197 6.67 13.30 17.13
C ILE A 197 5.95 14.16 18.14
N SER A 198 6.68 15.03 18.81
CA SER A 198 6.19 15.86 19.90
C SER A 198 6.55 17.33 19.71
N THR A 199 5.73 18.21 20.27
CA THR A 199 5.97 19.66 20.29
C THR A 199 5.48 20.28 21.59
N PHE A 200 6.05 21.43 21.94
CA PHE A 200 5.59 22.20 23.08
C PHE A 200 4.26 22.89 22.79
N GLY A 201 3.36 22.85 23.77
CA GLY A 201 2.03 23.44 23.71
C GLY A 201 0.93 22.38 23.63
N ARG A 202 -0.31 22.82 23.89
CA ARG A 202 -1.51 21.96 23.89
C ARG A 202 -2.15 21.79 22.51
N SER A 203 -1.73 22.59 21.52
CA SER A 203 -2.35 22.58 20.19
C SER A 203 -1.80 21.44 19.35
N ARG A 204 -2.67 20.51 18.95
CA ARG A 204 -2.33 19.43 18.01
C ARG A 204 -2.30 19.86 16.54
N LYS A 205 -2.78 21.07 16.23
CA LYS A 205 -2.92 21.57 14.84
C LYS A 205 -1.62 21.49 14.03
N LEU A 206 -0.48 21.78 14.66
CA LEU A 206 0.82 21.72 14.00
C LEU A 206 1.20 20.28 13.60
N LEU A 207 0.88 19.31 14.47
CA LEU A 207 1.15 17.90 14.21
C LEU A 207 0.20 17.35 13.14
N GLU A 208 -1.07 17.75 13.16
CA GLU A 208 -2.04 17.44 12.10
C GLU A 208 -1.57 17.96 10.74
N GLU A 209 -1.13 19.22 10.68
CA GLU A 209 -0.57 19.81 9.45
C GLU A 209 0.69 19.07 8.97
N LEU A 210 1.58 18.65 9.88
CA LEU A 210 2.76 17.86 9.53
C LEU A 210 2.36 16.51 8.92
N VAL A 211 1.38 15.81 9.51
CA VAL A 211 0.89 14.53 8.98
C VAL A 211 0.28 14.71 7.60
N ILE A 212 -0.53 15.75 7.40
CA ILE A 212 -1.14 16.06 6.11
C ILE A 212 -0.08 16.40 5.05
N ASP A 213 0.94 17.19 5.41
CA ASP A 213 2.03 17.52 4.48
C ASP A 213 2.85 16.28 4.11
N ALA A 214 3.15 15.41 5.08
CA ALA A 214 3.83 14.14 4.84
C ALA A 214 3.00 13.19 3.96
N GLN A 215 1.69 13.11 4.21
CA GLN A 215 0.76 12.33 3.41
C GLN A 215 0.70 12.86 1.97
N LYS A 216 0.54 14.18 1.79
CA LYS A 216 0.51 14.81 0.46
C LYS A 216 1.80 14.55 -0.31
N GLN A 217 2.96 14.75 0.31
CA GLN A 217 4.25 14.48 -0.35
C GLN A 217 4.38 13.00 -0.75
N TYR A 218 3.92 12.09 0.11
CA TYR A 218 3.93 10.66 -0.18
C TYR A 218 2.99 10.32 -1.36
N ILE A 219 1.77 10.86 -1.34
CA ILE A 219 0.77 10.68 -2.41
C ILE A 219 1.26 11.30 -3.72
N ASP A 220 1.80 12.52 -3.73
CA ASP A 220 2.29 13.20 -4.93
C ASP A 220 3.38 12.39 -5.66
N ARG A 221 4.26 11.73 -4.90
CA ARG A 221 5.25 10.81 -5.47
C ARG A 221 4.60 9.59 -6.13
N ASP A 222 3.50 9.10 -5.56
CA ASP A 222 2.77 7.94 -6.06
C ASP A 222 1.73 8.33 -7.15
N LEU A 223 1.27 9.59 -7.23
CA LEU A 223 0.37 10.10 -8.28
C LEU A 223 0.99 10.04 -9.68
N SER A 224 2.31 10.01 -9.80
CA SER A 224 3.00 9.86 -11.09
C SER A 224 3.23 8.39 -11.48
N ARG A 225 2.83 7.45 -10.62
CA ARG A 225 3.16 6.04 -10.72
C ARG A 225 1.90 5.19 -10.57
N THR A 226 1.95 3.97 -11.08
CA THR A 226 0.95 2.94 -10.82
C THR A 226 1.56 1.96 -9.85
N VAL A 227 0.95 1.82 -8.67
CA VAL A 227 1.39 0.85 -7.66
C VAL A 227 0.67 -0.47 -7.91
N VAL A 228 1.46 -1.55 -7.89
CA VAL A 228 0.98 -2.91 -8.06
C VAL A 228 1.10 -3.62 -6.74
N TYR A 229 0.02 -4.24 -6.30
CA TYR A 229 -0.05 -5.17 -5.19
C TYR A 229 -0.23 -6.57 -5.76
N ALA A 230 0.46 -7.55 -5.22
CA ALA A 230 0.22 -8.95 -5.54
C ALA A 230 -0.06 -9.72 -4.25
N ALA A 231 -0.86 -10.77 -4.37
CA ALA A 231 -1.10 -11.71 -3.30
C ALA A 231 0.20 -12.45 -2.94
N ASP A 232 0.55 -12.48 -1.65
CA ASP A 232 1.59 -13.38 -1.16
C ASP A 232 1.04 -14.79 -0.90
N GLN A 233 1.91 -15.71 -0.50
CA GLN A 233 1.55 -17.11 -0.23
C GLN A 233 0.63 -17.30 1.00
N TYR A 234 0.41 -16.24 1.78
CA TYR A 234 -0.40 -16.26 3.00
C TYR A 234 -1.75 -15.56 2.82
N GLY A 235 -2.11 -15.16 1.59
CA GLY A 235 -3.37 -14.47 1.34
C GLY A 235 -3.34 -12.99 1.72
N ALA A 236 -2.17 -12.36 1.85
CA ALA A 236 -2.07 -10.93 2.15
C ALA A 236 -1.60 -10.12 0.94
N TRP A 237 -2.15 -8.91 0.79
CA TRP A 237 -1.71 -7.96 -0.23
C TRP A 237 -0.34 -7.39 0.09
N ARG A 238 0.62 -7.63 -0.81
CA ARG A 238 1.96 -7.02 -0.74
C ARG A 238 2.15 -6.08 -1.91
N ARG A 239 2.58 -4.85 -1.62
CA ARG A 239 3.10 -3.95 -2.66
C ARG A 239 4.25 -4.69 -3.35
N THR A 240 4.19 -4.88 -4.66
CA THR A 240 5.20 -5.64 -5.43
C THR A 240 6.01 -4.80 -6.39
N ARG A 241 5.42 -3.79 -7.01
CA ARG A 241 6.13 -2.90 -7.94
C ARG A 241 5.48 -1.52 -7.93
N SER A 242 6.26 -0.51 -8.24
CA SER A 242 5.75 0.81 -8.61
C SER A 242 6.33 1.17 -9.96
N ARG A 243 5.48 1.23 -10.99
CA ARG A 243 5.89 1.55 -12.36
C ARG A 243 5.49 2.99 -12.68
N PRO A 244 6.26 3.73 -13.50
CA PRO A 244 5.76 4.99 -14.04
C PRO A 244 4.44 4.75 -14.78
N LYS A 245 3.52 5.73 -14.72
CA LYS A 245 2.27 5.65 -15.47
C LYS A 245 2.57 5.41 -16.94
N ARG A 246 1.97 4.37 -17.51
CA ARG A 246 2.07 4.10 -18.95
C ARG A 246 0.97 4.88 -19.67
N PRO A 247 1.29 5.84 -20.55
CA PRO A 247 0.26 6.58 -21.25
C PRO A 247 -0.58 5.66 -22.13
N LEU A 248 -1.90 5.85 -22.13
CA LEU A 248 -2.82 5.11 -23.00
C LEU A 248 -2.53 5.30 -24.50
N SER A 249 -1.85 6.39 -24.87
CA SER A 249 -1.37 6.62 -26.24
C SER A 249 -0.37 5.56 -26.70
N THR A 250 0.38 4.93 -25.79
CA THR A 250 1.37 3.87 -26.13
C THR A 250 0.72 2.54 -26.51
N ILE A 251 -0.56 2.34 -26.17
CA ILE A 251 -1.32 1.14 -26.54
C ILE A 251 -1.99 1.38 -27.89
N VAL A 252 -1.89 0.41 -28.80
CA VAL A 252 -2.45 0.48 -30.14
C VAL A 252 -3.68 -0.42 -30.22
N ILE A 253 -4.84 0.18 -30.01
CA ILE A 253 -6.17 -0.42 -30.15
C ILE A 253 -7.06 0.61 -30.87
N PRO A 254 -8.14 0.19 -31.54
CA PRO A 254 -9.07 1.11 -32.19
C PRO A 254 -9.46 2.27 -31.26
N THR A 255 -9.38 3.50 -31.78
CA THR A 255 -9.50 4.71 -30.94
C THR A 255 -10.88 4.82 -30.28
N ASN A 256 -11.94 4.43 -30.98
CA ASN A 256 -13.29 4.33 -30.43
C ASN A 256 -13.36 3.37 -29.24
N VAL A 257 -12.84 2.15 -29.38
CA VAL A 257 -12.83 1.17 -28.29
C VAL A 257 -12.04 1.70 -27.09
N LYS A 258 -10.94 2.42 -27.34
CA LYS A 258 -10.14 3.01 -26.27
C LYS A 258 -10.90 4.09 -25.49
N THR A 259 -11.54 5.02 -26.18
CA THR A 259 -12.30 6.11 -25.55
C THR A 259 -13.47 5.56 -24.77
N ASP A 260 -14.24 4.65 -25.38
CA ASP A 260 -15.43 4.06 -24.77
C ASP A 260 -15.08 3.32 -23.47
N LEU A 261 -13.97 2.57 -23.43
CA LEU A 261 -13.52 1.86 -22.23
C LEU A 261 -13.06 2.79 -21.11
N VAL A 262 -12.41 3.90 -21.45
CA VAL A 262 -11.93 4.87 -20.46
C VAL A 262 -13.11 5.64 -19.90
N GLU A 263 -14.01 6.10 -20.75
CA GLU A 263 -15.23 6.82 -20.36
C GLU A 263 -16.12 5.94 -19.49
N ASP A 264 -16.34 4.67 -19.86
CA ASP A 264 -17.12 3.71 -19.07
C ASP A 264 -16.51 3.50 -17.67
N ALA A 265 -15.19 3.33 -17.61
CA ALA A 265 -14.49 3.18 -16.34
C ALA A 265 -14.56 4.45 -15.47
N GLN A 266 -14.48 5.64 -16.09
CA GLN A 266 -14.60 6.93 -15.40
C GLN A 266 -16.02 7.15 -14.88
N GLU A 267 -17.04 6.88 -15.71
CA GLU A 267 -18.45 6.97 -15.35
C GLU A 267 -18.77 6.07 -14.16
N PHE A 268 -18.30 4.81 -14.20
CA PHE A 268 -18.45 3.90 -13.08
C PHE A 268 -17.92 4.51 -11.78
N LEU A 269 -16.69 5.02 -11.76
CA LEU A 269 -16.04 5.56 -10.55
C LEU A 269 -16.76 6.75 -9.90
N VAL A 270 -17.60 7.48 -10.64
CA VAL A 270 -18.36 8.63 -10.13
C VAL A 270 -19.83 8.32 -9.86
N SER A 271 -20.30 7.13 -10.25
CA SER A 271 -21.72 6.77 -10.24
C SER A 271 -22.18 5.96 -9.02
N GLU A 272 -21.38 5.90 -7.95
CA GLU A 272 -21.70 5.14 -6.71
C GLU A 272 -23.12 5.41 -6.19
N GLN A 273 -23.52 6.68 -6.11
CA GLN A 273 -24.86 7.06 -5.65
C GLN A 273 -25.97 6.52 -6.56
N TRP A 274 -25.75 6.53 -7.89
CA TRP A 274 -26.74 6.06 -8.86
C TRP A 274 -27.03 4.57 -8.70
N TYR A 275 -25.99 3.77 -8.40
CA TYR A 275 -26.08 2.34 -8.11
C TYR A 275 -26.82 2.12 -6.78
N SER A 276 -26.43 2.86 -5.73
CA SER A 276 -27.03 2.77 -4.40
C SER A 276 -28.53 3.08 -4.40
N ASP A 277 -28.94 4.17 -5.06
CA ASP A 277 -30.35 4.60 -5.16
C ASP A 277 -31.24 3.54 -5.83
N ARG A 278 -30.67 2.63 -6.62
CA ARG A 278 -31.37 1.56 -7.35
C ARG A 278 -31.21 0.19 -6.70
N GLY A 279 -30.44 0.07 -5.63
CA GLY A 279 -30.13 -1.21 -4.98
C GLY A 279 -29.35 -2.18 -5.89
N ILE A 280 -28.60 -1.65 -6.86
CA ILE A 280 -27.76 -2.44 -7.76
C ILE A 280 -26.36 -2.50 -7.14
N PRO A 281 -25.73 -3.69 -7.00
CA PRO A 281 -24.38 -3.80 -6.48
C PRO A 281 -23.40 -2.94 -7.27
N TYR A 282 -22.59 -2.12 -6.58
CA TYR A 282 -21.68 -1.17 -7.20
C TYR A 282 -20.42 -1.85 -7.73
N ARG A 283 -20.56 -2.55 -8.87
CA ARG A 283 -19.51 -3.35 -9.50
C ARG A 283 -19.48 -3.13 -11.01
N ARG A 284 -18.26 -3.22 -11.59
CA ARG A 284 -18.04 -3.17 -13.03
C ARG A 284 -16.94 -4.14 -13.45
N GLY A 285 -17.26 -5.06 -14.34
CA GLY A 285 -16.35 -6.09 -14.83
C GLY A 285 -15.95 -5.93 -16.29
N PHE A 286 -14.65 -5.98 -16.55
CA PHE A 286 -14.04 -5.96 -17.88
C PHE A 286 -13.35 -7.29 -18.16
N LEU A 287 -13.67 -7.93 -19.29
CA LEU A 287 -12.98 -9.11 -19.80
C LEU A 287 -12.19 -8.76 -21.06
N LEU A 288 -10.87 -8.87 -20.98
CA LEU A 288 -9.96 -8.69 -22.10
C LEU A 288 -9.51 -10.06 -22.58
N TYR A 289 -9.86 -10.42 -23.82
CA TYR A 289 -9.60 -11.76 -24.36
C TYR A 289 -8.98 -11.70 -25.77
N GLY A 290 -8.21 -12.72 -26.15
CA GLY A 290 -7.64 -12.83 -27.50
C GLY A 290 -6.19 -13.29 -27.50
N THR A 291 -5.46 -13.09 -28.60
CA THR A 291 -4.17 -13.77 -28.82
C THR A 291 -3.09 -13.38 -27.79
N PRO A 292 -2.16 -14.28 -27.43
CA PRO A 292 -1.03 -13.95 -26.58
C PRO A 292 -0.18 -12.81 -27.16
N GLY A 293 0.28 -11.89 -26.30
CA GLY A 293 1.12 -10.77 -26.73
C GLY A 293 0.38 -9.66 -27.50
N SER A 294 -0.95 -9.63 -27.49
CA SER A 294 -1.77 -8.55 -28.09
C SER A 294 -1.87 -7.29 -27.24
N GLY A 295 -1.41 -7.32 -25.99
CA GLY A 295 -1.34 -6.13 -25.11
C GLY A 295 -2.43 -6.02 -24.04
N LYS A 296 -3.20 -7.09 -23.76
CA LYS A 296 -4.26 -7.15 -22.73
C LYS A 296 -3.82 -6.59 -21.37
N THR A 297 -2.82 -7.21 -20.73
CA THR A 297 -2.25 -6.74 -19.47
C THR A 297 -1.72 -5.30 -19.58
N SER A 298 -1.02 -5.00 -20.69
CA SER A 298 -0.45 -3.66 -20.92
C SER A 298 -1.52 -2.56 -20.98
N PHE A 299 -2.71 -2.87 -21.49
CA PHE A 299 -3.85 -1.96 -21.48
C PHE A 299 -4.36 -1.71 -20.06
N VAL A 300 -4.54 -2.76 -19.23
CA VAL A 300 -4.96 -2.61 -17.83
C VAL A 300 -4.00 -1.71 -17.05
N TYR A 301 -2.70 -1.89 -17.23
CA TYR A 301 -1.69 -1.00 -16.64
C TYR A 301 -1.82 0.47 -17.06
N SER A 302 -2.18 0.70 -18.31
CA SER A 302 -2.33 2.06 -18.85
C SER A 302 -3.64 2.70 -18.38
N LEU A 303 -4.73 1.92 -18.34
CA LEU A 303 -6.02 2.33 -17.80
C LEU A 303 -5.90 2.72 -16.32
N ALA A 304 -5.21 1.91 -15.52
CA ALA A 304 -4.93 2.23 -14.12
C ALA A 304 -4.14 3.55 -13.97
N GLY A 305 -3.15 3.78 -14.84
CA GLY A 305 -2.37 5.00 -14.87
C GLY A 305 -3.20 6.24 -15.18
N GLU A 306 -4.12 6.14 -16.15
CA GLU A 306 -5.04 7.20 -16.54
C GLU A 306 -6.03 7.54 -15.41
N LEU A 307 -6.62 6.52 -14.81
CA LEU A 307 -7.61 6.66 -13.72
C LEU A 307 -6.97 6.99 -12.36
N GLY A 308 -5.64 6.94 -12.26
CA GLY A 308 -4.93 7.13 -10.99
C GLY A 308 -5.21 6.03 -9.96
N LEU A 309 -5.47 4.80 -10.41
CA LEU A 309 -5.81 3.66 -9.56
C LEU A 309 -4.62 2.75 -9.32
N ASN A 310 -4.60 2.11 -8.16
CA ASN A 310 -3.68 1.01 -7.86
C ASN A 310 -4.22 -0.30 -8.46
N ILE A 311 -3.30 -1.22 -8.80
CA ILE A 311 -3.64 -2.53 -9.36
C ILE A 311 -3.38 -3.60 -8.30
N TYR A 312 -4.37 -4.43 -8.04
CA TYR A 312 -4.30 -5.61 -7.18
C TYR A 312 -4.34 -6.84 -8.08
N VAL A 313 -3.20 -7.52 -8.22
CA VAL A 313 -3.02 -8.63 -9.17
C VAL A 313 -3.15 -9.95 -8.44
N VAL A 314 -4.09 -10.77 -8.89
CA VAL A 314 -4.23 -12.18 -8.52
C VAL A 314 -3.74 -13.03 -9.67
N ASN A 315 -2.75 -13.89 -9.41
CA ASN A 315 -2.36 -14.94 -10.34
C ASN A 315 -2.92 -16.28 -9.82
N LEU A 316 -3.91 -16.80 -10.55
CA LEU A 316 -4.60 -18.04 -10.19
C LEU A 316 -3.75 -19.31 -10.38
N SER A 317 -2.58 -19.19 -11.03
CA SER A 317 -1.60 -20.29 -11.14
C SER A 317 -0.75 -20.47 -9.88
N ASN A 318 -0.92 -19.61 -8.86
CA ASN A 318 -0.21 -19.75 -7.59
C ASN A 318 -0.81 -20.91 -6.77
N LYS A 319 0.00 -21.96 -6.56
CA LYS A 319 -0.43 -23.18 -5.85
C LYS A 319 -0.75 -22.95 -4.36
N SER A 320 -0.18 -21.91 -3.76
CA SER A 320 -0.44 -21.57 -2.36
C SER A 320 -1.81 -20.92 -2.15
N LEU A 321 -2.44 -20.46 -3.23
CA LEU A 321 -3.74 -19.80 -3.19
C LEU A 321 -4.87 -20.85 -3.24
N THR A 322 -5.80 -20.73 -2.30
CA THR A 322 -6.98 -21.58 -2.12
C THR A 322 -8.26 -20.76 -2.32
N ASP A 323 -9.42 -21.41 -2.39
CA ASP A 323 -10.71 -20.70 -2.48
C ASP A 323 -10.94 -19.73 -1.30
N ASP A 324 -10.59 -20.15 -0.07
CA ASP A 324 -10.75 -19.31 1.13
C ASP A 324 -9.81 -18.11 1.12
N THR A 325 -8.52 -18.33 0.85
CA THR A 325 -7.52 -17.24 0.80
C THR A 325 -7.79 -16.28 -0.37
N LEU A 326 -8.35 -16.77 -1.48
CA LEU A 326 -8.85 -15.92 -2.56
C LEU A 326 -10.04 -15.08 -2.10
N GLY A 327 -11.00 -15.67 -1.38
CA GLY A 327 -12.13 -14.95 -0.80
C GLY A 327 -11.68 -13.85 0.16
N GLU A 328 -10.72 -14.15 1.04
CA GLU A 328 -10.09 -13.19 1.95
C GLU A 328 -9.41 -12.05 1.18
N LEU A 329 -8.55 -12.35 0.20
CA LEU A 329 -7.88 -11.33 -0.63
C LEU A 329 -8.87 -10.40 -1.33
N VAL A 330 -9.92 -10.96 -1.93
CA VAL A 330 -10.95 -10.19 -2.63
C VAL A 330 -11.76 -9.36 -1.65
N THR A 331 -11.95 -9.82 -0.42
CA THR A 331 -12.63 -9.07 0.66
C THR A 331 -11.73 -8.00 1.29
N GLU A 332 -10.42 -8.19 1.32
CA GLU A 332 -9.44 -7.20 1.80
C GLU A 332 -9.02 -6.19 0.73
N THR A 333 -9.45 -6.39 -0.52
CA THR A 333 -9.10 -5.52 -1.64
C THR A 333 -9.78 -4.15 -1.49
N PRO A 334 -9.04 -3.05 -1.34
CA PRO A 334 -9.63 -1.73 -1.11
C PRO A 334 -10.62 -1.29 -2.19
N SER A 335 -11.57 -0.42 -1.83
CA SER A 335 -12.38 0.29 -2.83
C SER A 335 -11.52 1.25 -3.66
N ARG A 336 -12.05 1.67 -4.82
CA ARG A 336 -11.39 2.58 -5.76
C ARG A 336 -10.01 2.04 -6.21
N CYS A 337 -9.99 0.81 -6.69
CA CYS A 337 -8.83 0.16 -7.30
C CYS A 337 -9.23 -0.67 -8.55
N ILE A 338 -8.23 -1.22 -9.24
CA ILE A 338 -8.43 -2.28 -10.24
C ILE A 338 -7.98 -3.61 -9.65
N LEU A 339 -8.91 -4.55 -9.51
CA LEU A 339 -8.62 -5.96 -9.24
C LEU A 339 -8.37 -6.66 -10.57
N LEU A 340 -7.12 -7.05 -10.83
CA LEU A 340 -6.71 -7.75 -12.05
C LEU A 340 -6.53 -9.24 -11.76
N ILE A 341 -7.31 -10.07 -12.45
CA ILE A 341 -7.14 -11.52 -12.45
C ILE A 341 -6.53 -11.93 -13.79
N GLU A 342 -5.25 -12.29 -13.77
CA GLU A 342 -4.51 -12.63 -15.00
C GLU A 342 -4.66 -14.10 -15.38
N ASP A 343 -4.71 -14.33 -16.70
CA ASP A 343 -4.68 -15.65 -17.33
C ASP A 343 -5.67 -16.63 -16.69
N VAL A 344 -6.95 -16.21 -16.58
CA VAL A 344 -8.00 -16.99 -15.92
C VAL A 344 -8.19 -18.38 -16.53
N ASP A 345 -7.85 -18.58 -17.80
CA ASP A 345 -7.90 -19.89 -18.47
C ASP A 345 -6.80 -20.85 -18.00
N ALA A 346 -5.60 -20.34 -17.67
CA ALA A 346 -4.46 -21.19 -17.31
C ALA A 346 -4.68 -21.97 -16.00
N ALA A 347 -5.43 -21.40 -15.07
CA ALA A 347 -5.71 -22.01 -13.78
C ALA A 347 -6.57 -23.28 -13.87
N PHE A 348 -7.37 -23.41 -14.92
CA PHE A 348 -8.42 -24.43 -15.00
C PHE A 348 -8.22 -25.47 -16.13
N VAL A 349 -7.32 -25.20 -17.09
CA VAL A 349 -6.97 -26.14 -18.19
C VAL A 349 -6.31 -27.44 -17.70
N GLN A 350 -5.69 -27.44 -16.51
CA GLN A 350 -5.09 -28.64 -15.91
C GLN A 350 -6.11 -29.70 -15.47
N ARG A 351 -7.42 -29.41 -15.51
CA ARG A 351 -8.46 -30.38 -15.10
C ARG A 351 -8.90 -31.35 -16.20
N THR A 352 -8.60 -31.06 -17.47
CA THR A 352 -9.19 -31.79 -18.60
C THR A 352 -8.34 -32.96 -19.12
N LYS A 353 -7.07 -33.07 -18.69
CA LYS A 353 -6.23 -34.25 -18.96
C LYS A 353 -6.19 -35.08 -17.69
N GLY A 354 -6.75 -36.30 -17.72
CA GLY A 354 -6.90 -37.22 -16.61
C GLY A 354 -5.60 -37.77 -15.98
N GLU A 355 -4.52 -36.98 -15.95
CA GLU A 355 -3.31 -37.29 -15.18
C GLU A 355 -3.38 -36.57 -13.83
N SER A 356 -3.79 -37.34 -12.83
CA SER A 356 -3.70 -37.04 -11.42
C SER A 356 -2.25 -36.73 -11.01
N THR A 357 -1.89 -35.45 -10.81
CA THR A 357 -0.87 -35.08 -9.79
C THR A 357 -0.71 -33.57 -9.53
N VAL A 358 -1.32 -32.65 -10.29
CA VAL A 358 -1.19 -31.20 -10.00
C VAL A 358 -2.53 -30.48 -10.07
N THR A 359 -3.32 -30.56 -8.99
CA THR A 359 -4.54 -29.77 -8.82
C THR A 359 -4.20 -28.38 -8.30
N ASN A 360 -4.50 -27.32 -9.04
CA ASN A 360 -4.62 -25.98 -8.44
C ASN A 360 -5.74 -26.01 -7.39
N ASN A 361 -5.47 -25.46 -6.21
CA ASN A 361 -6.40 -25.46 -5.07
C ASN A 361 -7.57 -24.49 -5.22
N ILE A 362 -7.64 -23.77 -6.35
CA ILE A 362 -8.71 -22.82 -6.67
C ILE A 362 -9.72 -23.50 -7.59
N THR A 363 -11.00 -23.38 -7.27
CA THR A 363 -12.12 -23.87 -8.07
C THR A 363 -12.83 -22.71 -8.79
N PHE A 364 -13.54 -23.04 -9.88
CA PHE A 364 -14.35 -22.05 -10.59
C PHE A 364 -15.45 -21.49 -9.67
N SER A 365 -16.10 -22.36 -8.89
CA SER A 365 -17.08 -21.97 -7.88
C SER A 365 -16.48 -21.05 -6.80
N GLY A 366 -15.26 -21.32 -6.35
CA GLY A 366 -14.53 -20.47 -5.40
C GLY A 366 -14.26 -19.08 -5.95
N LEU A 367 -13.75 -18.99 -7.18
CA LEU A 367 -13.57 -17.71 -7.87
C LEU A 367 -14.89 -16.95 -8.02
N LEU A 368 -15.97 -17.62 -8.43
CA LEU A 368 -17.29 -17.00 -8.56
C LEU A 368 -17.83 -16.47 -7.23
N ASN A 369 -17.69 -17.26 -6.16
CA ASN A 369 -18.12 -16.87 -4.83
C ASN A 369 -17.27 -15.71 -4.28
N ALA A 370 -15.99 -15.63 -4.64
CA ALA A 370 -15.14 -14.51 -4.23
C ALA A 370 -15.56 -13.20 -4.91
N ILE A 371 -15.87 -13.21 -6.21
CA ILE A 371 -16.20 -11.98 -6.96
C ILE A 371 -17.65 -11.53 -6.81
N ASP A 372 -18.58 -12.46 -6.63
CA ASP A 372 -20.04 -12.21 -6.67
C ASP A 372 -20.77 -12.76 -5.43
N GLY A 373 -20.04 -13.20 -4.41
CA GLY A 373 -20.63 -13.62 -3.15
C GLY A 373 -21.35 -12.47 -2.44
N VAL A 374 -22.25 -12.82 -1.52
CA VAL A 374 -23.00 -11.86 -0.69
C VAL A 374 -22.06 -10.99 0.17
N ALA A 375 -20.87 -11.50 0.48
CA ALA A 375 -19.82 -10.79 1.21
C ALA A 375 -18.83 -10.04 0.30
N ALA A 376 -19.01 -10.06 -1.02
CA ALA A 376 -18.07 -9.44 -1.95
C ALA A 376 -18.12 -7.91 -1.84
N GLN A 377 -16.97 -7.32 -1.55
CA GLN A 377 -16.84 -5.87 -1.42
C GLN A 377 -17.03 -5.14 -2.76
N GLU A 378 -17.65 -3.96 -2.69
CA GLU A 378 -18.06 -3.15 -3.85
C GLU A 378 -17.12 -1.95 -4.09
N GLY A 379 -17.37 -1.21 -5.18
CA GLY A 379 -16.68 0.05 -5.48
C GLY A 379 -15.29 -0.09 -6.09
N ARG A 380 -15.05 -1.19 -6.82
CA ARG A 380 -13.79 -1.45 -7.55
C ARG A 380 -14.07 -1.96 -8.96
N ILE A 381 -13.11 -1.76 -9.84
CA ILE A 381 -13.14 -2.26 -11.20
C ILE A 381 -12.52 -3.67 -11.21
N LEU A 382 -13.23 -4.65 -11.75
CA LEU A 382 -12.71 -6.00 -11.98
C LEU A 382 -12.22 -6.11 -13.42
N CYS A 383 -10.96 -6.46 -13.62
CA CYS A 383 -10.37 -6.75 -14.93
C CYS A 383 -9.93 -8.21 -14.97
N MET A 384 -10.38 -8.96 -15.97
CA MET A 384 -9.91 -10.31 -16.24
C MET A 384 -9.21 -10.37 -17.58
N THR A 385 -8.10 -11.11 -17.67
CA THR A 385 -7.43 -11.40 -18.94
C THR A 385 -7.48 -12.89 -19.26
N THR A 386 -7.71 -13.23 -20.51
CA THR A 386 -7.65 -14.62 -20.99
C THR A 386 -7.10 -14.71 -22.41
N ASN A 387 -6.47 -15.83 -22.75
CA ASN A 387 -6.13 -16.13 -24.14
C ASN A 387 -7.23 -16.92 -24.88
N HIS A 388 -8.12 -17.56 -24.10
CA HIS A 388 -9.07 -18.55 -24.59
C HIS A 388 -10.44 -18.33 -23.95
N ILE A 389 -11.24 -17.44 -24.52
CA ILE A 389 -12.59 -17.12 -24.00
C ILE A 389 -13.51 -18.34 -24.02
N GLU A 390 -13.33 -19.25 -24.97
CA GLU A 390 -14.08 -20.50 -25.13
C GLU A 390 -13.88 -21.49 -23.98
N LYS A 391 -12.81 -21.33 -23.19
CA LYS A 391 -12.50 -22.17 -22.03
C LYS A 391 -13.11 -21.64 -20.73
N LEU A 392 -13.69 -20.43 -20.76
CA LEU A 392 -14.33 -19.84 -19.59
C LEU A 392 -15.74 -20.37 -19.43
N ASP A 393 -16.13 -20.72 -18.20
CA ASP A 393 -17.48 -21.17 -17.94
C ASP A 393 -18.46 -19.98 -18.11
N PRO A 394 -19.59 -20.18 -18.83
CA PRO A 394 -20.58 -19.15 -19.12
C PRO A 394 -21.11 -18.39 -17.90
N ALA A 395 -21.05 -18.98 -16.70
CA ALA A 395 -21.48 -18.33 -15.47
C ALA A 395 -20.53 -17.18 -15.05
N LEU A 396 -19.24 -17.21 -15.42
CA LEU A 396 -18.31 -16.11 -15.12
C LEU A 396 -18.59 -14.87 -15.98
N ILE A 397 -19.01 -15.07 -17.23
CA ILE A 397 -19.18 -14.00 -18.21
C ILE A 397 -20.58 -13.36 -18.18
N ARG A 398 -21.42 -13.69 -17.20
CA ARG A 398 -22.78 -13.13 -17.10
C ARG A 398 -22.74 -11.62 -16.74
N PRO A 399 -23.71 -10.82 -17.21
CA PRO A 399 -23.87 -9.43 -16.79
C PRO A 399 -23.94 -9.31 -15.26
N GLY A 400 -23.33 -8.27 -14.69
CA GLY A 400 -23.14 -8.10 -13.25
C GLY A 400 -21.83 -8.68 -12.70
N ARG A 401 -21.17 -9.59 -13.44
CA ARG A 401 -19.81 -10.07 -13.19
C ARG A 401 -18.84 -9.53 -14.23
N ILE A 402 -19.20 -9.67 -15.50
CA ILE A 402 -18.49 -9.13 -16.66
C ILE A 402 -19.50 -8.38 -17.50
N ASP A 403 -19.35 -7.06 -17.55
CA ASP A 403 -20.25 -6.15 -18.24
C ASP A 403 -19.71 -5.76 -19.62
N VAL A 404 -18.38 -5.65 -19.72
CA VAL A 404 -17.69 -5.24 -20.95
C VAL A 404 -16.73 -6.31 -21.41
N ARG A 405 -16.77 -6.66 -22.69
CA ARG A 405 -15.88 -7.66 -23.31
C ARG A 405 -15.10 -7.02 -24.44
N VAL A 406 -13.79 -7.16 -24.41
CA VAL A 406 -12.89 -6.52 -25.38
C VAL A 406 -11.99 -7.58 -26.01
N HIS A 407 -12.08 -7.70 -27.33
CA HIS A 407 -11.25 -8.62 -28.10
C HIS A 407 -9.92 -7.96 -28.50
N PHE A 408 -8.82 -8.56 -28.08
CA PHE A 408 -7.44 -8.22 -28.45
C PHE A 408 -6.88 -9.29 -29.38
N GLY A 409 -7.20 -9.16 -30.66
CA GLY A 409 -6.71 -10.05 -31.71
C GLY A 409 -5.27 -9.77 -32.15
N ASN A 410 -4.91 -10.39 -33.27
CA ASN A 410 -3.70 -10.03 -34.01
C ASN A 410 -3.81 -8.61 -34.57
N ALA A 411 -2.66 -8.04 -34.91
CA ALA A 411 -2.56 -6.67 -35.38
C ALA A 411 -3.20 -6.53 -36.76
N THR A 412 -4.09 -5.54 -36.88
CA THR A 412 -4.53 -5.04 -38.18
C THR A 412 -3.43 -4.24 -38.86
N GLN A 413 -3.53 -4.04 -40.17
CA GLN A 413 -2.63 -3.15 -40.92
C GLN A 413 -2.65 -1.72 -40.36
N ASN A 414 -3.82 -1.22 -39.94
CA ASN A 414 -3.91 0.11 -39.31
C ASN A 414 -3.18 0.14 -37.95
N GLN A 415 -3.26 -0.93 -37.16
CA GLN A 415 -2.48 -1.02 -35.92
C GLN A 415 -0.97 -1.15 -36.19
N ALA A 416 -0.56 -1.85 -37.25
CA ALA A 416 0.84 -1.90 -37.67
C ALA A 416 1.36 -0.51 -38.09
N TYR A 417 0.54 0.25 -38.81
CA TYR A 417 0.80 1.64 -39.17
C TYR A 417 1.00 2.52 -37.91
N GLU A 418 0.03 2.51 -36.99
CA GLU A 418 0.09 3.30 -35.76
C GLU A 418 1.27 2.90 -34.87
N LEU A 419 1.57 1.60 -34.78
CA LEU A 419 2.71 1.08 -34.03
C LEU A 419 4.02 1.66 -34.59
N PHE A 420 4.19 1.66 -35.92
CA PHE A 420 5.38 2.20 -36.56
C PHE A 420 5.58 3.68 -36.23
N GLN A 421 4.52 4.49 -36.35
CA GLN A 421 4.59 5.92 -36.01
C GLN A 421 5.00 6.16 -34.55
N LYS A 422 4.44 5.38 -33.62
CA LYS A 422 4.75 5.48 -32.19
C LYS A 422 6.17 5.00 -31.87
N PHE A 423 6.70 4.06 -32.65
CA PHE A 423 8.04 3.53 -32.47
C PHE A 423 9.13 4.51 -32.94
N TYR A 424 8.83 5.34 -33.95
CA TYR A 424 9.74 6.32 -34.53
C TYR A 424 9.21 7.77 -34.42
N PRO A 425 9.07 8.33 -33.20
CA PRO A 425 8.47 9.65 -33.00
C PRO A 425 9.32 10.81 -33.54
N SER A 426 10.60 10.59 -33.83
CA SER A 426 11.54 11.62 -34.30
C SER A 426 11.46 11.91 -35.80
N LEU A 427 10.60 11.20 -36.55
CA LEU A 427 10.42 11.43 -37.99
C LEU A 427 9.51 12.63 -38.26
N THR A 428 9.75 13.35 -39.35
CA THR A 428 8.82 14.38 -39.83
C THR A 428 7.47 13.73 -40.19
N PRO A 429 6.33 14.42 -40.02
CA PRO A 429 5.00 13.84 -40.26
C PRO A 429 4.88 13.15 -41.62
N ASP A 430 5.37 13.79 -42.69
CA ASP A 430 5.30 13.25 -44.06
C ASP A 430 6.12 11.96 -44.23
N ARG A 431 7.35 11.93 -43.68
CA ARG A 431 8.20 10.74 -43.75
C ARG A 431 7.66 9.62 -42.87
N SER A 432 7.14 9.96 -41.70
CA SER A 432 6.49 9.01 -40.79
C SER A 432 5.30 8.35 -41.48
N HIS A 433 4.42 9.15 -42.10
CA HIS A 433 3.27 8.65 -42.85
C HIS A 433 3.69 7.75 -44.02
N ALA A 434 4.63 8.19 -44.87
CA ALA A 434 5.08 7.41 -46.01
C ALA A 434 5.70 6.06 -45.63
N LEU A 435 6.59 6.04 -44.63
CA LEU A 435 7.24 4.82 -44.17
C LEU A 435 6.27 3.90 -43.42
N ALA A 436 5.40 4.45 -42.57
CA ALA A 436 4.39 3.67 -41.86
C ALA A 436 3.39 3.02 -42.83
N SER A 437 2.95 3.74 -43.86
CA SER A 437 2.06 3.18 -44.90
C SER A 437 2.75 2.05 -45.67
N SER A 438 4.03 2.24 -46.04
CA SER A 438 4.81 1.20 -46.72
C SER A 438 5.08 -0.03 -45.83
N PHE A 439 5.32 0.19 -44.53
CA PHE A 439 5.45 -0.89 -43.55
C PHE A 439 4.16 -1.68 -43.42
N ALA A 440 3.05 -1.00 -43.15
CA ALA A 440 1.75 -1.62 -42.94
C ALA A 440 1.26 -2.39 -44.17
N ALA A 441 1.50 -1.89 -45.39
CA ALA A 441 1.15 -2.57 -46.63
C ALA A 441 1.90 -3.90 -46.84
N GLN A 442 3.11 -4.03 -46.29
CA GLN A 442 3.90 -5.26 -46.35
C GLN A 442 3.60 -6.25 -45.22
N VAL A 443 2.87 -5.83 -44.18
CA VAL A 443 2.43 -6.68 -43.07
C VAL A 443 1.07 -7.29 -43.41
N PRO A 444 0.92 -8.63 -43.44
CA PRO A 444 -0.36 -9.27 -43.63
C PRO A 444 -1.32 -8.95 -42.48
N ASP A 445 -2.57 -8.64 -42.83
CA ASP A 445 -3.61 -8.29 -41.86
C ASP A 445 -3.93 -9.46 -40.93
N MET A 446 -4.09 -9.19 -39.63
CA MET A 446 -4.49 -10.16 -38.60
C MET A 446 -3.59 -11.40 -38.47
N ARG A 447 -2.36 -11.37 -39.01
CA ARG A 447 -1.43 -12.51 -38.98
C ARG A 447 -0.52 -12.50 -37.75
N PHE A 448 0.02 -11.35 -37.39
CA PHE A 448 1.01 -11.22 -36.32
C PHE A 448 0.42 -10.50 -35.12
N SER A 449 0.79 -10.89 -33.90
CA SER A 449 0.40 -10.14 -32.71
C SER A 449 1.24 -8.85 -32.57
N MET A 450 0.72 -7.89 -31.80
CA MET A 450 1.40 -6.62 -31.54
C MET A 450 2.82 -6.83 -30.97
N ALA A 451 3.01 -7.83 -30.10
CA ALA A 451 4.32 -8.18 -29.56
C ALA A 451 5.32 -8.65 -30.63
N HIS A 452 4.88 -9.42 -31.64
CA HIS A 452 5.76 -9.85 -32.74
C HIS A 452 6.24 -8.65 -33.56
N LEU A 453 5.32 -7.76 -33.95
CA LEU A 453 5.65 -6.55 -34.70
C LEU A 453 6.57 -5.63 -33.89
N GLN A 454 6.28 -5.45 -32.59
CA GLN A 454 7.14 -4.68 -31.70
C GLN A 454 8.54 -5.31 -31.59
N GLY A 455 8.64 -6.63 -31.49
CA GLY A 455 9.89 -7.37 -31.46
C GLY A 455 10.73 -7.16 -32.73
N PHE A 456 10.10 -7.19 -33.91
CA PHE A 456 10.75 -6.85 -35.17
C PHE A 456 11.30 -5.43 -35.18
N LEU A 457 10.47 -4.44 -34.81
CA LEU A 457 10.89 -3.03 -34.76
C LEU A 457 12.00 -2.79 -33.73
N MET A 458 12.03 -3.55 -32.63
CA MET A 458 13.12 -3.54 -31.65
C MET A 458 14.48 -4.00 -32.22
N GLY A 459 14.51 -4.76 -33.32
CA GLY A 459 15.73 -5.06 -34.07
C GLY A 459 16.25 -3.85 -34.87
N HIS A 460 15.37 -2.89 -35.18
CA HIS A 460 15.64 -1.75 -36.07
C HIS A 460 15.39 -0.40 -35.39
N LYS A 461 15.81 -0.26 -34.12
CA LYS A 461 15.47 0.90 -33.25
C LYS A 461 15.77 2.28 -33.82
N ARG A 462 16.85 2.41 -34.60
CA ARG A 462 17.33 3.70 -35.13
C ARG A 462 17.17 3.84 -36.65
N ASN A 463 16.77 2.76 -37.33
CA ASN A 463 16.79 2.67 -38.79
C ASN A 463 15.38 2.33 -39.33
N PRO A 464 14.45 3.31 -39.41
CA PRO A 464 13.09 3.05 -39.87
C PRO A 464 13.03 2.60 -41.34
N SER A 465 13.87 3.14 -42.21
CA SER A 465 13.92 2.73 -43.63
C SER A 465 14.37 1.27 -43.80
N GLU A 466 15.30 0.82 -42.97
CA GLU A 466 15.77 -0.57 -42.97
C GLU A 466 14.67 -1.52 -42.51
N ALA A 467 13.89 -1.14 -41.48
CA ALA A 467 12.73 -1.90 -41.03
C ALA A 467 11.71 -2.11 -42.16
N VAL A 468 11.40 -1.08 -42.94
CA VAL A 468 10.49 -1.17 -44.10
C VAL A 468 11.06 -2.06 -45.21
N HIS A 469 12.37 -2.05 -45.42
CA HIS A 469 13.01 -2.85 -46.47
C HIS A 469 13.12 -4.34 -46.10
N LEU A 470 13.19 -4.66 -44.80
CA LEU A 470 13.39 -6.02 -44.29
C LEU A 470 12.10 -6.69 -43.81
N VAL A 471 11.01 -5.95 -43.58
CA VAL A 471 9.75 -6.52 -43.06
C VAL A 471 9.20 -7.62 -43.97
N SER A 472 9.21 -7.45 -45.30
CA SER A 472 8.73 -8.49 -46.23
C SER A 472 9.55 -9.78 -46.15
N LYS A 473 10.87 -9.68 -45.96
CA LYS A 473 11.74 -10.85 -45.74
C LYS A 473 11.43 -11.52 -44.39
N TRP A 474 11.22 -10.73 -43.34
CA TRP A 474 10.87 -11.22 -42.00
C TRP A 474 9.50 -11.93 -41.98
N VAL A 475 8.50 -11.38 -42.68
CA VAL A 475 7.19 -12.04 -42.85
C VAL A 475 7.36 -13.41 -43.51
N ARG A 476 8.11 -13.49 -44.62
CA ARG A 476 8.36 -14.75 -45.33
C ARG A 476 9.13 -15.78 -44.51
N SER A 477 10.07 -15.35 -43.64
CA SER A 477 10.80 -16.30 -42.80
C SER A 477 9.87 -16.98 -41.78
N HIS A 478 8.94 -16.23 -41.20
CA HIS A 478 7.94 -16.78 -40.27
C HIS A 478 6.94 -17.70 -40.98
N ASP A 479 6.67 -17.48 -42.27
CA ASP A 479 5.85 -18.39 -43.07
C ASP A 479 6.51 -19.75 -43.26
N ASN A 480 7.84 -19.79 -43.45
CA ASN A 480 8.58 -21.04 -43.59
C ASN A 480 8.68 -21.81 -42.25
N ASP A 481 8.83 -21.10 -41.14
CA ASP A 481 8.87 -21.72 -39.79
C ASP A 481 7.49 -22.25 -39.35
N SER A 482 6.40 -21.61 -39.77
CA SER A 482 5.03 -22.12 -39.54
C SER A 482 4.74 -23.41 -40.33
N LYS A 483 5.28 -23.53 -41.55
CA LYS A 483 5.10 -24.73 -42.38
C LYS A 483 5.94 -25.91 -41.94
N SER A 484 7.12 -25.69 -41.36
CA SER A 484 7.98 -26.76 -40.84
C SER A 484 7.48 -27.35 -39.52
N SER A 485 6.78 -26.55 -38.71
CA SER A 485 6.14 -26.99 -37.45
C SER A 485 4.84 -27.78 -37.69
N ASP A 486 4.05 -27.42 -38.70
CA ASP A 486 2.87 -28.23 -39.09
C ASP A 486 3.26 -29.56 -39.78
N SER A 487 4.36 -29.59 -40.56
CA SER A 487 4.81 -30.83 -41.21
C SER A 487 5.38 -31.87 -40.22
N SER A 488 5.98 -31.42 -39.11
CA SER A 488 6.52 -32.30 -38.07
C SER A 488 5.47 -32.76 -37.05
N THR A 489 4.31 -32.08 -36.97
CA THR A 489 3.16 -32.53 -36.17
C THR A 489 2.31 -33.57 -36.91
N THR A 490 2.36 -33.59 -38.24
CA THR A 490 1.61 -34.56 -39.06
C THR A 490 2.30 -35.94 -39.08
N THR A 491 3.64 -36.00 -39.07
CA THR A 491 4.38 -37.28 -39.03
C THR A 491 4.35 -38.01 -37.69
N MET A 492 4.00 -37.34 -36.57
CA MET A 492 3.86 -38.00 -35.26
C MET A 492 2.43 -38.49 -34.94
N LYS A 493 1.50 -38.42 -35.91
CA LYS A 493 0.14 -39.01 -35.78
C LYS A 493 -0.06 -40.27 -36.62
N GLU A 494 0.94 -40.73 -37.35
CA GLU A 494 0.89 -41.93 -38.20
C GLU A 494 1.88 -43.05 -37.78
N GLU A 495 2.44 -43.00 -36.57
CA GLU A 495 3.14 -44.16 -35.96
C GLU A 495 2.48 -44.64 -34.67
#